data_AF-A0A3D2FZ70-F1
#
_entry.id   AF-A0A3D2FZ70-F1
#
_cell.length_a   1.000
_cell.length_b   1.000
_cell.length_c   1.000
_cell.angle_alpha   90.00
_cell.angle_beta   90.00
_cell.angle_gamma   90.00
#
_symmetry.space_group_name_H-M   'P 1'
#
loop_
_entity.id
_entity.type
_entity.pdbx_description
1 polymer ?
#
loop_
_entity_poly.entity_id
_entity_poly.type
_entity_poly.pdbx_seq_one_letter_code
_entity_poly.pdbx_strand_id
1 'polypeptide(L)'
;MVQPLHDDEYRHAGARLQSHPLTGWLADRGWSWFAHQVAAADAALGGRDVIVFAPTGAGKTLAGFLPSFLDIAARGADGRLHTL
;
A
#
# COMPACT_ATOMS: atom_id res chain seq x y z
N MET A 1 19.46 13.39 -6.02
CA MET A 1 19.92 12.15 -6.66
C MET A 1 18.93 11.07 -6.28
N VAL A 2 17.87 10.88 -7.07
CA VAL A 2 16.87 9.81 -6.84
C VAL A 2 17.40 8.57 -7.56
N GLN A 3 17.60 7.48 -6.83
CA GLN A 3 18.13 6.23 -7.41
C GLN A 3 17.06 5.60 -8.31
N PRO A 4 17.32 5.40 -9.61
CA PRO A 4 16.35 4.88 -10.58
C PRO A 4 16.16 3.34 -10.52
N LEU A 5 16.55 2.70 -9.40
CA LEU A 5 16.52 1.24 -9.22
C LEU A 5 15.30 0.73 -8.42
N HIS A 6 14.41 1.62 -7.98
CA HIS A 6 13.28 1.26 -7.12
C HIS A 6 11.99 0.93 -7.90
N ASP A 7 11.89 1.30 -9.18
CA ASP A 7 10.61 1.25 -9.89
C ASP A 7 10.14 -0.17 -10.25
N ASP A 8 11.06 -1.13 -10.35
CA ASP A 8 10.75 -2.51 -10.75
C ASP A 8 10.25 -3.40 -9.60
N GLU A 9 10.63 -3.10 -8.36
CA GLU A 9 10.20 -3.85 -7.17
C GLU A 9 8.72 -3.62 -6.83
N TYR A 10 8.09 -2.56 -7.37
CA TYR A 10 6.73 -2.13 -6.97
C TYR A 10 5.60 -2.56 -7.91
N ARG A 11 5.89 -3.37 -8.94
CA ARG A 11 4.91 -3.64 -9.99
C ARG A 11 3.70 -4.45 -9.53
N HIS A 12 3.85 -5.30 -8.51
CA HIS A 12 2.81 -6.28 -8.17
C HIS A 12 1.73 -5.71 -7.25
N ALA A 13 2.09 -5.12 -6.11
CA ALA A 13 1.14 -4.39 -5.27
C ALA A 13 0.71 -3.10 -5.95
N GLY A 14 1.60 -2.44 -6.73
CA GLY A 14 1.24 -1.29 -7.55
C GLY A 14 0.01 -1.57 -8.43
N ALA A 15 0.03 -2.63 -9.23
CA ALA A 15 -1.13 -3.00 -10.07
C ALA A 15 -2.40 -3.30 -9.25
N ARG A 16 -2.27 -4.06 -8.16
CA ARG A 16 -3.41 -4.39 -7.27
C ARG A 16 -3.99 -3.14 -6.62
N LEU A 17 -3.15 -2.23 -6.15
CA LEU A 17 -3.55 -0.93 -5.60
C LEU A 17 -4.25 -0.08 -6.66
N GLN A 18 -3.71 0.02 -7.88
CA GLN A 18 -4.34 0.81 -8.95
C GLN A 18 -5.77 0.33 -9.25
N SER A 19 -6.02 -0.99 -9.23
CA SER A 19 -7.37 -1.56 -9.38
C SER A 19 -8.25 -1.48 -8.12
N HIS A 20 -7.68 -1.17 -6.95
CA HIS A 20 -8.39 -1.18 -5.69
C HIS A 20 -9.37 0.00 -5.58
N PRO A 21 -10.59 -0.17 -5.03
CA PRO A 21 -11.57 0.92 -4.88
C PRO A 21 -11.05 2.16 -4.14
N LEU A 22 -10.08 1.97 -3.23
CA LEU A 22 -9.41 3.08 -2.54
C LEU A 22 -8.72 4.04 -3.52
N THR A 23 -8.16 3.56 -4.64
CA THR A 23 -7.53 4.43 -5.63
C THR A 23 -8.53 5.40 -6.23
N GLY A 24 -9.76 4.95 -6.54
CA GLY A 24 -10.84 5.84 -6.97
C GLY A 24 -11.19 6.86 -5.88
N TRP A 25 -11.35 6.41 -4.63
CA TRP A 25 -11.67 7.29 -3.50
C TRP A 25 -10.58 8.33 -3.20
N LEU A 26 -9.29 8.00 -3.41
CA LEU A 26 -8.18 8.93 -3.33
C LEU A 26 -8.26 9.94 -4.49
N ALA A 27 -8.47 9.48 -5.72
CA ALA A 27 -8.57 10.33 -6.90
C ALA A 27 -9.71 11.35 -6.80
N ASP A 28 -10.87 10.95 -6.26
CA ASP A 28 -12.02 11.84 -6.01
C ASP A 28 -11.69 12.99 -5.04
N ARG A 29 -10.64 12.83 -4.23
CA ARG A 29 -10.11 13.85 -3.30
C ARG A 29 -8.93 14.63 -3.87
N GLY A 30 -8.53 14.34 -5.10
CA GLY A 30 -7.31 14.87 -5.71
C GLY A 30 -6.03 14.32 -5.06
N TRP A 31 -6.09 13.16 -4.42
CA TRP A 31 -4.96 12.52 -3.76
C TRP A 31 -4.38 11.39 -4.61
N SER A 32 -3.11 11.10 -4.39
CA SER A 32 -2.39 9.98 -5.00
C SER A 32 -1.68 9.16 -3.92
N TRP A 33 -1.34 7.91 -4.24
CA TRP A 33 -0.52 7.09 -3.36
C TRP A 33 0.86 7.72 -3.15
N PHE A 34 1.36 7.68 -1.92
CA PHE A 34 2.77 7.96 -1.64
C PHE A 34 3.62 6.75 -1.99
N ALA A 35 4.85 6.98 -2.47
CA ALA A 35 5.78 5.91 -2.81
C ALA A 35 6.03 4.93 -1.64
N HIS A 36 6.15 5.44 -0.40
CA HIS A 36 6.36 4.60 0.78
C HIS A 36 5.16 3.71 1.12
N GLN A 37 3.94 4.10 0.71
CA GLN A 37 2.74 3.27 0.91
C GLN A 37 2.74 2.08 -0.04
N VAL A 38 3.05 2.32 -1.32
CA VAL A 38 3.20 1.27 -2.33
C VAL A 38 4.32 0.32 -1.92
N ALA A 39 5.48 0.86 -1.52
CA ALA A 39 6.63 0.08 -1.11
C ALA A 39 6.36 -0.82 0.11
N ALA A 40 5.68 -0.28 1.13
CA ALA A 40 5.29 -1.06 2.30
C ALA A 40 4.33 -2.20 1.92
N ALA A 41 3.36 -1.94 1.04
CA ALA A 41 2.43 -2.94 0.56
C ALA A 41 3.12 -4.06 -0.23
N ASP A 42 4.03 -3.72 -1.15
CA ASP A 42 4.81 -4.71 -1.91
C ASP A 42 5.68 -5.58 -0.99
N ALA A 43 6.38 -4.96 -0.02
CA ALA A 43 7.23 -5.70 0.90
C ALA A 43 6.42 -6.66 1.79
N ALA A 44 5.31 -6.19 2.35
CA ALA A 44 4.43 -7.00 3.19
C ALA A 44 3.75 -8.14 2.40
N LEU A 45 3.29 -7.88 1.17
CA LEU A 45 2.75 -8.93 0.30
C LEU A 45 3.80 -9.96 -0.12
N GLY A 46 5.07 -9.57 -0.16
CA GLY A 46 6.21 -10.47 -0.31
C GLY A 46 6.56 -11.27 0.96
N GLY A 47 5.78 -11.17 2.04
CA GLY A 47 6.01 -11.88 3.30
C GLY A 47 7.16 -11.32 4.14
N ARG A 48 7.53 -10.04 3.95
CA ARG A 48 8.60 -9.37 4.70
C ARG A 48 8.04 -8.49 5.81
N ASP A 49 8.76 -8.42 6.92
CA ASP A 49 8.51 -7.42 7.96
C ASP A 49 8.88 -6.02 7.45
N VAL A 50 8.06 -5.01 7.79
CA VAL A 50 8.22 -3.64 7.28
C VAL A 50 8.20 -2.63 8.41
N ILE A 51 9.18 -1.72 8.42
CA ILE A 51 9.18 -0.52 9.26
C ILE A 51 8.96 0.69 8.36
N VAL A 52 7.84 1.40 8.56
CA VAL A 52 7.51 2.59 7.78
C VAL A 52 8.04 3.84 8.49
N PHE A 53 9.03 4.50 7.89
CA PHE A 53 9.52 5.80 8.34
C PHE A 53 8.94 6.92 7.47
N ALA A 54 7.94 7.63 8.00
CA ALA A 54 7.31 8.77 7.33
C ALA A 54 6.87 9.82 8.36
N PRO A 55 6.90 11.12 8.02
CA PRO A 55 6.48 12.18 8.93
C PRO A 55 4.98 12.10 9.26
N THR A 56 4.58 12.77 10.34
CA THR A 56 3.16 12.89 10.72
C THR A 56 2.34 13.46 9.56
N GLY A 57 1.14 12.92 9.33
CA GLY A 57 0.27 13.34 8.22
C GLY A 57 0.62 12.74 6.86
N ALA A 58 1.76 12.05 6.70
CA ALA A 58 2.14 11.42 5.43
C ALA A 58 1.45 10.07 5.16
N GLY A 59 0.37 9.73 5.88
CA GLY A 59 -0.38 8.50 5.61
C GLY A 59 0.30 7.20 6.04
N LYS A 60 1.22 7.24 7.02
CA LYS A 60 1.88 6.03 7.57
C LYS A 60 0.90 4.98 8.12
N THR A 61 -0.23 5.44 8.67
CA THR A 61 -1.26 4.54 9.20
C THR A 61 -1.89 3.77 8.04
N LEU A 62 -2.29 4.46 6.97
CA LEU A 62 -2.80 3.82 5.77
C LEU A 62 -1.79 2.82 5.19
N ALA A 63 -0.50 3.17 5.14
CA ALA A 63 0.57 2.26 4.70
C ALA A 63 0.55 0.92 5.47
N GLY A 64 0.33 0.95 6.79
CA GLY A 64 0.27 -0.24 7.63
C GLY A 64 -0.99 -1.09 7.48
N PHE A 65 -2.08 -0.52 6.93
CA PHE A 65 -3.33 -1.25 6.67
C PHE A 65 -3.45 -1.74 5.22
N LEU A 66 -2.63 -1.23 4.30
CA LEU A 66 -2.70 -1.61 2.89
C LEU A 66 -2.60 -3.12 2.64
N PRO A 67 -1.70 -3.88 3.30
CA PRO A 67 -1.63 -5.32 3.10
C PRO A 67 -2.96 -6.02 3.43
N SER A 68 -3.60 -5.60 4.52
CA SER A 68 -4.89 -6.11 4.98
C SER A 68 -6.02 -5.81 3.99
N PHE A 69 -6.07 -4.57 3.47
CA PHE A 69 -7.09 -4.19 2.48
C PHE A 69 -6.93 -4.95 1.17
N LEU A 70 -5.69 -5.11 0.71
CA LEU A 70 -5.40 -5.88 -0.50
C LEU A 70 -5.75 -7.37 -0.33
N ASP A 71 -5.52 -7.94 0.85
CA ASP A 71 -5.91 -9.32 1.15
C ASP A 71 -7.43 -9.49 1.21
N ILE A 72 -8.14 -8.58 1.90
CA ILE A 72 -9.61 -8.55 1.95
C ILE A 72 -10.21 -8.40 0.54
N ALA A 73 -9.65 -7.53 -0.30
CA ALA A 73 -10.13 -7.36 -1.67
C ALA A 73 -9.91 -8.60 -2.53
N ALA A 74 -8.84 -9.36 -2.28
CA ALA A 74 -8.52 -10.57 -3.03
C ALA A 74 -9.31 -11.81 -2.57
N ARG A 75 -9.57 -11.94 -1.26
CA ARG A 75 -10.11 -13.17 -0.65
C ARG A 75 -11.51 -13.01 -0.06
N GLY A 76 -12.02 -11.78 0.04
CA GLY A 76 -13.21 -11.44 0.82
C GLY A 76 -12.89 -11.23 2.29
N ALA A 77 -13.81 -10.55 2.99
CA ALA A 77 -13.70 -10.33 4.43
C ALA A 77 -14.27 -11.53 5.22
N ASP A 78 -13.56 -11.96 6.24
CA ASP A 78 -14.01 -12.98 7.21
C ASP A 78 -14.52 -12.35 8.53
N GLY A 79 -14.64 -11.02 8.56
CA GLY A 79 -15.00 -10.25 9.76
C GLY A 79 -13.83 -9.96 10.70
N ARG A 80 -12.60 -10.33 10.35
CA ARG A 80 -11.37 -10.01 11.10
C ARG A 80 -10.47 -9.10 10.28
N LEU A 81 -9.68 -8.30 10.99
CA LEU A 81 -8.68 -7.44 10.38
C LEU A 81 -7.32 -7.73 11.01
N HIS A 82 -6.43 -8.32 10.23
CA HIS A 82 -5.03 -8.47 10.60
C HIS A 82 -4.28 -7.24 10.14
N THR A 83 -3.58 -6.56 11.04
CA THR A 83 -2.73 -5.41 10.72
C THR A 83 -1.26 -5.83 10.78
N LEU A 84 -0.36 -5.03 10.20
CA LEU A 84 1.07 -5.13 10.49
C LEU A 84 1.35 -5.03 12.00
#